data_AF-A0A1N6QAL6-F1
#
_entry.id   AF-A0A1N6QAL6-F1
#
_cell.length_a   1.000
_cell.length_b   1.000
_cell.length_c   1.000
_cell.angle_alpha   90.00
_cell.angle_beta   90.00
_cell.angle_gamma   90.00
#
_symmetry.space_group_name_H-M   'P 1'
#
loop_
_entity.id
_entity.type
_entity.pdbx_description
1 polymer ?
#
loop_
_entity_poly.entity_id
_entity_poly.type
_entity_poly.pdbx_seq_one_letter_code
_entity_poly.pdbx_strand_id
1 'polypeptide(L)'
;MATNSNFKLHTDAALTTEMTSIKDLAHNANLNDNPKDFIVYLGNKIDDPLDAGSITLLNETNPDVDPILFYAEDVAPGAGHSVNEITLALSAAALGTNNAGDPLPLGTRVRSGVSNAVAIHVRSINTVTELSISDEIEFWLSSTIETETAALP
;
A
#
# COMPACT_ATOMS: atom_id res chain seq x y z
N MET A 1 -2.28 -21.81 -4.76
CA MET A 1 -1.81 -21.22 -6.04
C MET A 1 -2.40 -19.82 -6.04
N ALA A 2 -1.62 -18.82 -5.64
CA ALA A 2 -2.11 -17.45 -5.53
C ALA A 2 -2.64 -17.02 -6.91
N THR A 3 -3.94 -16.75 -6.99
CA THR A 3 -4.54 -16.15 -8.18
C THR A 3 -3.93 -14.76 -8.34
N ASN A 4 -3.38 -14.46 -9.53
CA ASN A 4 -2.93 -13.11 -9.90
C ASN A 4 -4.06 -12.13 -9.59
N SER A 5 -3.92 -11.38 -8.51
CA SER A 5 -4.88 -10.34 -8.14
C SER A 5 -4.71 -9.15 -9.08
N ASN A 6 -5.83 -8.65 -9.61
CA ASN A 6 -5.89 -7.44 -10.44
C ASN A 6 -6.05 -6.17 -9.59
N PHE A 7 -6.14 -6.29 -8.27
CA PHE A 7 -5.90 -5.15 -7.39
C PHE A 7 -4.45 -4.72 -7.50
N LYS A 8 -4.24 -3.44 -7.84
CA LYS A 8 -2.92 -2.82 -7.97
C LYS A 8 -2.85 -1.54 -7.15
N LEU A 9 -1.62 -1.12 -6.88
CA LEU A 9 -1.35 0.20 -6.32
C LEU A 9 -1.27 1.21 -7.45
N HIS A 10 -1.78 2.41 -7.21
CA HIS A 10 -1.77 3.53 -8.15
C HIS A 10 -1.28 4.80 -7.47
N THR A 11 -0.68 5.70 -8.25
CA THR A 11 -0.24 7.02 -7.76
C THR A 11 -1.34 8.08 -7.83
N ASP A 12 -2.48 7.78 -8.46
CA ASP A 12 -3.63 8.66 -8.59
C ASP A 12 -4.94 7.98 -8.16
N ALA A 13 -5.86 8.79 -7.64
CA ALA A 13 -7.16 8.34 -7.17
C ALA A 13 -8.07 7.79 -8.29
N ALA A 14 -7.80 8.09 -9.56
CA ALA A 14 -8.59 7.59 -10.70
C ALA A 14 -8.15 6.19 -11.18
N LEU A 15 -7.16 5.61 -10.50
CA LEU A 15 -6.56 4.30 -10.77
C LEU A 15 -6.08 4.19 -12.22
N THR A 16 -5.39 5.23 -12.70
CA THR A 16 -4.92 5.31 -14.10
C THR A 16 -3.42 5.06 -14.25
N THR A 17 -2.65 5.35 -13.21
CA THR A 17 -1.19 5.24 -13.19
C THR A 17 -0.79 4.21 -12.16
N GLU A 18 -0.53 2.98 -12.62
CA GLU A 18 -0.03 1.90 -11.76
C GLU A 18 1.33 2.28 -11.16
N MET A 19 1.48 2.04 -9.85
CA MET A 19 2.75 2.14 -9.16
C MET A 19 3.55 0.86 -9.41
N THR A 20 4.68 0.99 -10.07
CA THR A 20 5.58 -0.12 -10.37
C THR A 20 6.79 -0.20 -9.43
N SER A 21 7.04 0.87 -8.67
CA SER A 21 8.08 0.91 -7.63
C SER A 21 7.93 2.14 -6.73
N ILE A 22 8.60 2.11 -5.58
CA ILE A 22 8.66 3.20 -4.59
C ILE A 22 9.78 4.23 -4.94
N LYS A 23 10.39 4.15 -6.13
CA LYS A 23 11.69 4.76 -6.52
C LYS A 23 11.86 6.29 -6.38
N ASP A 24 10.91 7.01 -5.80
CA ASP A 24 11.02 8.42 -5.45
C ASP A 24 11.37 8.69 -3.96
N LEU A 25 11.67 7.67 -3.16
CA LEU A 25 12.34 7.83 -1.86
C LEU A 25 13.82 8.20 -2.01
N ALA A 26 14.12 9.25 -2.78
CA ALA A 26 15.44 9.83 -2.86
C ALA A 26 15.68 10.64 -1.58
N HIS A 27 16.61 10.22 -0.73
CA HIS A 27 16.95 10.91 0.51
C HIS A 27 18.35 11.53 0.41
N ASN A 28 18.56 12.71 1.01
CA ASN A 28 19.87 13.34 1.08
C ASN A 28 20.64 12.79 2.28
N ALA A 29 21.90 12.41 2.08
CA ALA A 29 22.78 11.90 3.14
C ALA A 29 23.03 12.87 4.32
N ASN A 30 22.67 14.15 4.19
CA ASN A 30 22.83 15.15 5.26
C ASN A 30 21.62 15.23 6.22
N LEU A 31 20.64 14.32 6.09
CA LEU A 31 19.42 14.26 6.91
C LEU A 31 18.58 15.56 6.88
N ASN A 32 18.80 16.47 5.93
CA ASN A 32 17.97 17.66 5.76
C ASN A 32 16.67 17.38 4.97
N ASP A 33 16.31 16.09 4.87
CA ASP A 33 15.06 15.65 4.29
C ASP A 33 14.03 15.75 5.40
N ASN A 34 13.16 16.77 5.32
CA ASN A 34 11.94 16.70 6.09
C ASN A 34 11.19 15.39 5.72
N PRO A 35 10.40 14.82 6.64
CA PRO A 35 9.57 13.67 6.34
C PRO A 35 8.81 13.87 5.03
N LYS A 36 8.87 12.86 4.16
CA LYS A 36 8.21 12.88 2.86
C LYS A 36 6.92 12.11 2.95
N ASP A 37 5.81 12.81 2.72
CA ASP A 37 4.48 12.23 2.72
C ASP A 37 3.95 12.12 1.29
N PHE A 38 3.37 10.97 0.96
CA PHE A 38 2.68 10.74 -0.31
C PHE A 38 1.49 9.79 -0.11
N ILE A 39 0.68 9.64 -1.15
CA ILE A 39 -0.52 8.79 -1.11
C ILE A 39 -0.43 7.79 -2.25
N VAL A 40 -0.76 6.54 -1.94
CA VAL A 40 -0.97 5.48 -2.91
C VAL A 40 -2.40 4.98 -2.80
N TYR A 41 -2.96 4.53 -3.91
CA TYR A 41 -4.36 4.10 -4.00
C TYR A 41 -4.40 2.63 -4.37
N LEU A 42 -4.96 1.80 -3.49
CA LEU A 42 -5.24 0.39 -3.80
C LEU A 42 -6.63 0.26 -4.41
N GLY A 43 -6.72 -0.39 -5.57
CA GLY A 43 -8.00 -0.68 -6.19
C GLY A 43 -7.88 -1.57 -7.42
N ASN A 44 -9.04 -1.97 -7.96
CA ASN A 44 -9.14 -2.68 -9.22
C ASN A 44 -10.18 -1.98 -10.11
N LYS A 45 -9.69 -1.33 -11.18
CA LYS A 45 -10.54 -0.69 -12.20
C LYS A 45 -10.76 -1.58 -13.43
N ILE A 46 -9.86 -2.53 -13.68
CA ILE A 46 -9.86 -3.34 -14.90
C ILE A 46 -11.05 -4.29 -14.90
N ASP A 47 -11.30 -4.97 -13.78
CA ASP A 47 -12.40 -5.91 -13.68
C ASP A 47 -13.71 -5.28 -13.17
N ASP A 48 -13.65 -4.01 -12.77
CA ASP A 48 -14.82 -3.22 -12.38
C ASP A 48 -14.83 -1.83 -13.07
N PRO A 49 -14.91 -1.79 -14.41
CA PRO A 49 -14.85 -0.54 -15.16
C PRO A 49 -16.09 0.33 -14.96
N LEU A 50 -17.18 -0.24 -14.42
CA LEU A 50 -18.43 0.46 -14.11
C LEU A 50 -18.48 0.98 -12.66
N ASP A 51 -17.43 0.74 -11.86
CA ASP A 51 -17.33 1.18 -10.47
C ASP A 51 -18.49 0.67 -9.59
N ALA A 52 -18.89 -0.58 -9.82
CA ALA A 52 -20.05 -1.20 -9.18
C ALA A 52 -19.71 -1.86 -7.83
N GLY A 53 -18.43 -2.02 -7.48
CA GLY A 53 -17.97 -2.80 -6.32
C GLY A 53 -18.23 -4.30 -6.48
N SER A 54 -18.26 -4.79 -7.72
CA SER A 54 -18.62 -6.17 -8.06
C SER A 54 -17.59 -7.19 -7.64
N ILE A 55 -16.36 -6.79 -7.33
CA ILE A 55 -15.30 -7.66 -6.85
C ILE A 55 -14.84 -7.16 -5.48
N THR A 56 -14.59 -8.08 -4.57
CA THR A 56 -14.06 -7.78 -3.25
C THR A 56 -12.79 -8.58 -3.01
N LEU A 57 -11.76 -7.89 -2.55
CA LEU A 57 -10.54 -8.48 -2.01
C LEU A 57 -10.76 -8.84 -0.54
N LEU A 58 -10.38 -10.05 -0.15
CA LEU A 58 -10.48 -10.61 1.20
C LEU A 58 -9.15 -11.24 1.62
N ASN A 59 -8.94 -11.41 2.93
CA ASN A 59 -7.83 -12.24 3.44
C ASN A 59 -8.02 -13.70 3.03
N GLU A 60 -6.97 -14.37 2.53
CA GLU A 60 -7.04 -15.77 2.05
C GLU A 60 -7.23 -16.78 3.19
N THR A 61 -6.62 -16.53 4.35
CA THR A 61 -6.59 -17.50 5.45
C THR A 61 -7.91 -17.54 6.21
N ASN A 62 -8.50 -16.39 6.48
CA ASN A 62 -9.75 -16.26 7.21
C ASN A 62 -10.60 -15.10 6.64
N PRO A 63 -11.23 -15.33 5.47
CA PRO A 63 -12.01 -14.31 4.78
C PRO A 63 -13.10 -13.74 5.70
N ASP A 64 -13.35 -12.43 5.57
CA ASP A 64 -14.35 -11.67 6.35
C ASP A 64 -14.10 -11.54 7.87
N VAL A 65 -13.08 -12.21 8.40
CA VAL A 65 -12.73 -12.17 9.82
C VAL A 65 -11.40 -11.46 10.02
N ASP A 66 -10.37 -11.91 9.31
CA ASP A 66 -9.04 -11.32 9.43
C ASP A 66 -8.90 -10.11 8.50
N PRO A 67 -8.22 -9.03 8.93
CA PRO A 67 -7.96 -7.90 8.08
C PRO A 67 -6.98 -8.26 6.96
N ILE A 68 -7.10 -7.54 5.85
CA ILE A 68 -6.04 -7.45 4.86
C ILE A 68 -4.99 -6.50 5.43
N LEU A 69 -3.75 -6.97 5.51
CA LEU A 69 -2.63 -6.17 5.97
C LEU A 69 -1.87 -5.63 4.76
N PHE A 70 -1.52 -4.36 4.82
CA PHE A 70 -0.60 -3.70 3.90
C PHE A 70 0.68 -3.38 4.64
N TYR A 71 1.84 -3.75 4.09
CA TYR A 71 3.12 -3.56 4.76
C TYR A 71 4.22 -3.22 3.77
N ALA A 72 5.26 -2.56 4.29
CA ALA A 72 6.51 -2.37 3.58
C ALA A 72 7.46 -3.52 3.94
N GLU A 73 8.23 -3.99 2.98
CA GLU A 73 9.29 -4.98 3.18
C GLU A 73 10.60 -4.43 2.63
N ASP A 74 11.69 -4.65 3.37
CA ASP A 74 13.05 -4.42 2.91
C ASP A 74 13.54 -5.71 2.24
N VAL A 75 13.53 -5.70 0.91
CA VAL A 75 13.90 -6.84 0.06
C VAL A 75 15.42 -6.95 -0.14
N ALA A 76 16.20 -5.98 0.35
CA ALA A 76 17.66 -5.96 0.26
C ALA A 76 18.31 -5.37 1.53
N PRO A 77 18.17 -6.05 2.69
CA PRO A 77 18.55 -5.49 3.97
C PRO A 77 20.04 -5.20 4.08
N GLY A 78 20.36 -4.02 4.61
CA GLY A 78 21.73 -3.54 4.85
C GLY A 78 22.35 -2.73 3.72
N ALA A 79 21.61 -2.45 2.64
CA ALA A 79 22.07 -1.62 1.52
C ALA A 79 21.64 -0.14 1.60
N GLY A 80 20.76 0.20 2.56
CA GLY A 80 20.27 1.58 2.69
C GLY A 80 19.14 1.71 3.70
N HIS A 81 17.93 1.89 3.19
CA HIS A 81 16.74 2.27 3.95
C HIS A 81 16.11 1.09 4.66
N SER A 82 15.52 1.34 5.82
CA SER A 82 14.86 0.33 6.65
C SER A 82 13.35 0.48 6.59
N VAL A 83 12.60 -0.62 6.68
CA VAL A 83 11.13 -0.60 6.87
C VAL A 83 10.70 0.27 8.06
N ASN A 84 11.55 0.39 9.09
CA ASN A 84 11.31 1.24 10.26
C ASN A 84 11.33 2.75 9.95
N GLU A 85 11.63 3.14 8.71
CA GLU A 85 11.55 4.52 8.24
C GLU A 85 10.21 4.84 7.57
N ILE A 86 9.40 3.82 7.32
CA ILE A 86 8.13 3.92 6.59
C ILE A 86 6.98 3.83 7.58
N THR A 87 6.18 4.89 7.66
CA THR A 87 4.93 4.91 8.42
C THR A 87 3.76 4.84 7.46
N LEU A 88 2.82 3.94 7.73
CA LEU A 88 1.63 3.70 6.91
C LEU A 88 0.38 4.12 7.67
N ALA A 89 -0.58 4.75 6.99
CA ALA A 89 -1.83 5.20 7.60
C ALA A 89 -2.99 5.30 6.60
N LEU A 90 -4.23 5.24 7.09
CA LEU A 90 -5.44 5.54 6.30
C LEU A 90 -5.81 7.03 6.29
N SER A 91 -5.03 7.89 6.96
CA SER A 91 -5.19 9.34 6.91
C SER A 91 -3.87 10.05 7.19
N ALA A 92 -3.72 11.27 6.67
CA ALA A 92 -2.54 12.08 6.93
C ALA A 92 -2.31 12.38 8.43
N ALA A 93 -3.39 12.53 9.22
CA ALA A 93 -3.28 12.76 10.65
C ALA A 93 -2.70 11.55 11.40
N ALA A 94 -3.06 10.33 10.97
CA ALA A 94 -2.59 9.10 11.59
C ALA A 94 -1.10 8.81 11.30
N LEU A 95 -0.48 9.45 10.31
CA LEU A 95 0.98 9.38 10.10
C LEU A 95 1.79 9.93 11.28
N GLY A 96 1.20 10.76 12.14
CA GLY A 96 1.86 11.28 13.35
C GLY A 96 1.69 10.40 14.59
N THR A 97 0.82 9.38 14.53
CA THR A 97 0.47 8.55 15.69
C THR A 97 0.76 7.07 15.48
N ASN A 98 0.79 6.61 14.23
CA ASN A 98 1.17 5.24 13.89
C ASN A 98 2.68 5.06 14.04
N ASN A 99 3.10 3.85 14.40
CA ASN A 99 4.53 3.55 14.47
C ASN A 99 5.06 3.22 13.07
N ALA A 100 6.30 3.63 12.81
CA ALA A 100 6.98 3.26 11.59
C ALA A 100 7.31 1.76 11.59
N GLY A 101 7.21 1.13 10.42
CA GLY A 101 7.39 -0.30 10.20
C GLY A 101 6.19 -1.18 10.56
N ASP A 102 5.17 -0.65 11.24
CA ASP A 102 3.96 -1.42 11.56
C ASP A 102 3.12 -1.68 10.30
N PRO A 103 2.62 -2.92 10.08
CA PRO A 103 1.63 -3.20 9.06
C PRO A 103 0.34 -2.41 9.27
N LEU A 104 -0.25 -1.93 8.17
CA LEU A 104 -1.51 -1.21 8.14
C LEU A 104 -2.69 -2.16 7.84
N PRO A 105 -3.64 -2.35 8.76
CA PRO A 105 -4.88 -3.04 8.44
C PRO A 105 -5.77 -2.18 7.54
N LEU A 106 -6.14 -2.70 6.37
CA LEU A 106 -7.04 -2.04 5.41
C LEU A 106 -8.53 -2.35 5.68
N GLY A 107 -8.80 -3.18 6.69
CA GLY A 107 -10.11 -3.76 6.97
C GLY A 107 -10.24 -5.18 6.44
N THR A 108 -11.41 -5.80 6.66
CA THR A 108 -11.66 -7.20 6.26
C THR A 108 -12.08 -7.35 4.80
N ARG A 109 -12.46 -6.25 4.15
CA ARG A 109 -12.93 -6.21 2.75
C ARG A 109 -12.45 -4.94 2.07
N VAL A 110 -11.89 -5.09 0.86
CA VAL A 110 -11.63 -3.95 -0.04
C VAL A 110 -12.42 -4.18 -1.32
N ARG A 111 -13.33 -3.26 -1.66
CA ARG A 111 -14.16 -3.36 -2.86
C ARG A 111 -13.43 -2.79 -4.08
N SER A 112 -13.70 -3.36 -5.24
CA SER A 112 -13.22 -2.88 -6.54
C SER A 112 -13.85 -1.55 -6.93
N GLY A 113 -13.29 -0.92 -7.96
CA GLY A 113 -13.76 0.35 -8.48
C GLY A 113 -12.98 1.56 -7.96
N VAL A 114 -13.12 2.66 -8.69
CA VAL A 114 -12.46 3.94 -8.43
C VAL A 114 -13.04 4.61 -7.18
N SER A 115 -14.36 4.56 -6.98
CA SER A 115 -15.00 5.15 -5.80
C SER A 115 -14.68 4.41 -4.50
N ASN A 116 -14.30 3.13 -4.60
CA ASN A 116 -13.92 2.30 -3.46
C ASN A 116 -12.41 2.20 -3.25
N ALA A 117 -11.61 2.94 -4.03
CA ALA A 117 -10.17 2.95 -3.90
C ALA A 117 -9.73 3.33 -2.49
N VAL A 118 -8.82 2.54 -1.91
CA VAL A 118 -8.32 2.79 -0.56
C VAL A 118 -7.10 3.70 -0.66
N ALA A 119 -7.26 4.92 -0.15
CA ALA A 119 -6.14 5.85 -0.02
C ALA A 119 -5.26 5.44 1.17
N ILE A 120 -4.01 5.12 0.88
CA ILE A 120 -2.98 4.77 1.85
C ILE A 120 -1.97 5.90 1.88
N HIS A 121 -1.90 6.57 3.02
CA HIS A 121 -0.90 7.59 3.29
C HIS A 121 0.39 6.93 3.74
N VAL A 122 1.49 7.35 3.13
CA VAL A 122 2.82 6.87 3.43
C VAL A 122 3.67 8.06 3.86
N ARG A 123 4.40 7.91 4.96
CA ARG A 123 5.47 8.81 5.36
C ARG A 123 6.78 8.05 5.33
N SER A 124 7.80 8.66 4.75
CA SER A 124 9.18 8.18 4.84
C SER A 124 10.04 9.21 5.55
N ILE A 125 10.82 8.74 6.53
CA ILE A 125 11.76 9.54 7.31
C ILE A 125 13.16 9.05 6.99
N ASN A 126 14.04 9.93 6.51
CA ASN A 126 15.42 9.54 6.30
C ASN A 126 16.15 9.35 7.64
N THR A 127 16.73 8.18 7.85
CA THR A 127 17.71 7.93 8.93
C THR A 127 19.09 7.55 8.39
N VAL A 128 19.24 7.44 7.07
CA VAL A 128 20.48 7.07 6.38
C VAL A 128 21.38 8.30 6.19
N THR A 129 22.59 8.22 6.74
CA THR A 129 23.62 9.28 6.69
C THR A 129 24.60 9.14 5.53
N GLU A 130 24.48 8.06 4.75
CA GLU A 130 25.30 7.80 3.56
C GLU A 130 24.42 7.90 2.30
N LEU A 131 25.00 8.36 1.18
CA LEU A 131 24.26 8.45 -0.08
C LEU A 131 23.96 7.03 -0.57
N SER A 132 22.69 6.62 -0.53
CA SER A 132 22.20 5.40 -1.15
C SER A 132 21.00 5.70 -2.05
N ILE A 133 20.76 4.83 -3.04
CA ILE A 133 19.56 4.86 -3.87
C ILE A 133 18.65 3.76 -3.35
N SER A 134 17.49 4.14 -2.81
CA SER A 134 16.51 3.21 -2.25
C SER A 134 15.89 2.35 -3.36
N ASP A 135 16.46 1.18 -3.62
CA ASP A 135 15.86 0.12 -4.44
C ASP A 135 15.37 -1.06 -3.57
N GLU A 136 15.32 -0.87 -2.26
CA GLU A 136 15.22 -1.95 -1.27
C GLU A 136 13.82 -2.08 -0.66
N ILE A 137 12.99 -1.04 -0.70
CA ILE A 137 11.66 -1.09 -0.09
C ILE A 137 10.61 -1.41 -1.15
N GLU A 138 9.78 -2.41 -0.85
CA GLU A 138 8.62 -2.79 -1.64
C GLU A 138 7.35 -2.82 -0.78
N PHE A 139 6.19 -2.65 -1.42
CA PHE A 139 4.89 -2.73 -0.76
C PHE A 139 4.18 -4.03 -1.08
N TRP A 140 3.64 -4.65 -0.02
CA TRP A 140 3.00 -5.95 -0.09
C TRP A 140 1.65 -5.95 0.61
N LEU A 141 0.81 -6.90 0.20
CA LEU A 141 -0.41 -7.27 0.88
C LEU A 141 -0.21 -8.64 1.56
N SER A 142 -0.91 -8.87 2.66
CA SER A 142 -1.08 -10.23 3.18
C SER A 142 -1.73 -11.13 2.12
N SER A 143 -1.58 -12.44 2.23
CA SER A 143 -2.26 -13.38 1.32
C SER A 143 -3.75 -13.07 1.17
N THR A 144 -4.18 -12.83 -0.07
CA THR A 144 -5.54 -12.37 -0.40
C THR A 144 -6.20 -13.23 -1.48
N ILE A 145 -7.52 -13.27 -1.45
CA ILE A 145 -8.37 -13.83 -2.51
C ILE A 145 -9.35 -12.78 -3.02
N GLU A 146 -9.73 -12.89 -4.29
CA GLU A 146 -10.77 -12.08 -4.91
C GLU A 146 -12.05 -12.90 -5.03
N THR A 147 -13.18 -12.27 -4.71
CA THR A 147 -14.51 -12.86 -4.84
C THR A 147 -15.44 -11.89 -5.53
N GLU A 148 -16.32 -12.38 -6.41
CA GLU A 148 -17.44 -11.59 -6.88
C GLU A 148 -18.39 -11.29 -5.70
N THR A 149 -18.68 -10.02 -5.51
CA THR A 149 -19.72 -9.56 -4.61
C THR A 149 -21.06 -9.97 -5.21
N ALA A 150 -21.76 -10.92 -4.58
CA ALA A 150 -23.13 -11.23 -4.97
C ALA A 150 -23.98 -9.96 -4.93
N ALA A 151 -24.68 -9.65 -6.02
CA ALA A 151 -25.70 -8.60 -6.01
C ALA A 151 -26.66 -8.88 -4.86
N LEU A 152 -26.85 -7.92 -3.95
CA LEU A 152 -27.89 -8.03 -2.93
C LEU A 152 -29.23 -8.27 -3.64
N PRO A 153 -29.99 -9.31 -3.28
CA PRO A 153 -31.30 -9.59 -3.88
C PRO A 153 -32.30 -8.47 -3.64
#